data_AF-A0A2J6RFC5-F1
#
_entry.id   AF-A0A2J6RFC5-F1
#
_cell.length_a   1.000
_cell.length_b   1.000
_cell.length_c   1.000
_cell.angle_alpha   90.00
_cell.angle_beta   90.00
_cell.angle_gamma   90.00
#
_symmetry.space_group_name_H-M   'P 1'
#
loop_
_entity.id
_entity.type
_entity.pdbx_description
1 polymer ?
#
loop_
_entity_poly.entity_id
_entity_poly.type
_entity_poly.pdbx_seq_one_letter_code
_entity_poly.pdbx_strand_id
1 'polypeptide(L)'
;MALLQTYEEERSPHVLALTKLAIKIGNLVHIRNPILAFLRNLFLRYGPLPPLTMLRLGGPLLSTREDSTDSVGRPGWQARVALGTRVDLLDNFLDIGWRVVSRHKVPQMIFNSSQKALVEALKLQFSHVTRGDVEGSFIDIDGEYDAWFRKHDRKLFLERPDNYVFAVMATVEELPGVLDELAERLAAVGWKGLK
;
A
#
# COMPACT_ATOMS: atom_id res chain seq x y z
N MET A 1 -18.75 -12.65 -12.03
CA MET A 1 -18.70 -11.17 -12.02
C MET A 1 -18.68 -10.64 -10.59
N ALA A 2 -17.84 -11.19 -9.70
CA ALA A 2 -17.76 -10.77 -8.29
C ALA A 2 -16.61 -9.78 -8.03
N LEU A 3 -15.49 -9.89 -8.74
CA LEU A 3 -14.38 -8.94 -8.64
C LEU A 3 -14.76 -7.49 -8.98
N LEU A 4 -15.67 -7.25 -9.93
CA LEU A 4 -16.11 -5.89 -10.23
C LEU A 4 -17.02 -5.30 -9.15
N GLN A 5 -17.67 -6.13 -8.34
CA GLN A 5 -18.50 -5.66 -7.22
C GLN A 5 -17.63 -5.11 -6.09
N THR A 6 -16.41 -5.65 -5.91
CA THR A 6 -15.48 -5.13 -4.89
C THR A 6 -15.10 -3.69 -5.16
N TYR A 7 -15.11 -3.22 -6.41
CA TYR A 7 -14.83 -1.82 -6.73
C TYR A 7 -15.77 -0.86 -6.00
N GLU A 8 -17.08 -1.13 -6.03
CA GLU A 8 -18.06 -0.27 -5.35
C GLU A 8 -17.90 -0.35 -3.84
N GLU A 9 -17.74 -1.56 -3.28
CA GLU A 9 -17.53 -1.78 -1.85
C GLU A 9 -16.28 -1.06 -1.33
N GLU A 10 -15.17 -1.08 -2.10
CA GLU A 10 -13.91 -0.44 -1.75
C GLU A 10 -13.98 1.09 -1.92
N ARG A 11 -14.56 1.59 -3.03
CA ARG A 11 -14.48 3.01 -3.42
C ARG A 11 -15.63 3.86 -2.93
N SER A 12 -16.82 3.31 -2.70
CA SER A 12 -17.99 4.08 -2.24
C SER A 12 -17.73 4.77 -0.89
N PRO A 13 -17.20 4.09 0.16
CA PRO A 13 -16.86 4.74 1.43
C PRO A 13 -15.78 5.83 1.26
N HIS A 14 -14.79 5.57 0.41
CA HIS A 14 -13.71 6.51 0.08
C HIS A 14 -14.26 7.81 -0.55
N VAL A 15 -15.11 7.70 -1.57
CA VAL A 15 -15.73 8.86 -2.25
C VAL A 15 -16.67 9.63 -1.33
N LEU A 16 -17.43 8.91 -0.48
CA LEU A 16 -18.30 9.54 0.51
C LEU A 16 -17.49 10.35 1.53
N ALA A 17 -16.37 9.82 2.01
CA ALA A 17 -15.47 10.51 2.94
C ALA A 17 -14.90 11.79 2.30
N LEU A 18 -14.44 11.70 1.05
CA LEU A 18 -13.92 12.84 0.30
C LEU A 18 -15.00 13.92 0.10
N THR A 19 -16.21 13.53 -0.28
CA THR A 19 -17.34 14.46 -0.45
C THR A 19 -17.69 15.17 0.85
N LYS A 20 -17.76 14.43 1.97
CA LYS A 20 -17.99 15.01 3.29
C LYS A 20 -16.88 15.98 3.70
N LEU A 21 -15.62 15.65 3.41
CA LEU A 21 -14.48 16.54 3.67
C LEU A 21 -14.57 17.82 2.83
N ALA A 22 -14.88 17.71 1.53
CA ALA A 22 -15.04 18.85 0.64
C ALA A 22 -16.13 19.81 1.12
N ILE A 23 -17.29 19.27 1.55
CA ILE A 23 -18.39 20.08 2.14
C ILE A 23 -17.91 20.78 3.43
N LYS A 24 -17.19 20.07 4.31
CA LYS A 24 -16.65 20.67 5.56
C LYS A 24 -15.65 21.79 5.28
N ILE A 25 -14.72 21.58 4.35
CA ILE A 25 -13.75 22.59 3.92
C ILE A 25 -14.50 23.80 3.33
N GLY A 26 -15.49 23.56 2.46
CA GLY A 26 -16.34 24.61 1.90
C GLY A 26 -16.98 25.45 3.00
N ASN A 27 -17.62 24.82 3.99
CA ASN A 27 -18.24 25.53 5.11
C ASN A 27 -17.22 26.34 5.93
N LEU A 28 -16.01 25.82 6.11
CA LEU A 28 -14.93 26.50 6.82
C LEU A 28 -14.43 27.74 6.06
N VAL A 29 -14.25 27.64 4.75
CA VAL A 29 -13.76 28.74 3.90
C VAL A 29 -14.80 29.85 3.76
N HIS A 30 -16.09 29.51 3.67
CA HIS A 30 -17.18 30.46 3.46
C HIS A 30 -17.71 31.14 4.75
N ILE A 31 -17.03 31.01 5.89
CA ILE A 31 -17.42 31.71 7.12
C ILE A 31 -17.41 33.23 6.90
N ARG A 32 -18.60 33.84 6.98
CA ARG A 32 -18.79 35.29 6.77
C ARG A 32 -18.61 36.14 8.04
N ASN A 33 -18.79 35.55 9.21
CA ASN A 33 -18.63 36.27 10.47
C ASN A 33 -17.14 36.60 10.69
N PRO A 34 -16.76 37.88 10.87
CA PRO A 34 -15.36 38.29 10.93
C PRO A 34 -14.61 37.72 12.14
N ILE A 35 -15.28 37.54 13.27
CA ILE A 35 -14.68 36.98 14.49
C ILE A 35 -14.41 35.49 14.30
N LEU A 36 -15.39 34.73 13.78
CA LEU A 36 -15.21 33.31 13.49
C LEU A 36 -14.17 33.07 12.38
N ALA A 37 -14.10 33.96 11.39
CA ALA A 37 -13.08 33.90 10.34
C ALA A 37 -11.68 34.13 10.90
N PHE A 38 -11.51 35.03 11.86
CA PHE A 38 -10.24 35.23 12.56
C PHE A 38 -9.80 33.96 13.32
N LEU A 39 -10.71 33.35 14.10
CA LEU A 39 -10.42 32.11 14.82
C LEU A 39 -10.06 30.95 13.87
N ARG A 40 -10.79 30.81 12.76
CA ARG A 40 -10.45 29.85 11.69
C ARG A 40 -9.05 30.10 11.15
N ASN A 41 -8.70 31.34 10.80
CA ASN A 41 -7.40 31.66 10.22
C ASN A 41 -6.26 31.31 11.18
N LEU A 42 -6.47 31.54 12.48
CA LEU A 42 -5.52 31.15 13.52
C LEU A 42 -5.38 29.62 13.58
N PHE A 43 -6.50 28.89 13.55
CA PHE A 43 -6.49 27.43 13.51
C PHE A 43 -5.84 26.87 12.24
N LEU A 44 -6.07 27.43 11.07
CA LEU A 44 -5.43 26.97 9.82
C LEU A 44 -3.92 27.25 9.81
N ARG A 45 -3.46 28.29 10.50
CA ARG A 45 -2.05 28.69 10.54
C ARG A 45 -1.23 27.89 11.54
N TYR A 46 -1.83 27.51 12.67
CA TYR A 46 -1.11 26.90 13.79
C TYR A 46 -1.70 25.56 14.27
N GLY A 47 -2.88 25.21 13.80
CA GLY A 47 -3.53 23.95 14.12
C GLY A 47 -2.96 22.78 13.32
N PRO A 48 -3.17 21.55 13.80
CA PRO A 48 -2.73 20.36 13.09
C PRO A 48 -3.50 20.20 11.76
N LEU A 49 -2.80 19.72 10.73
CA LEU A 49 -3.46 19.30 9.50
C LEU A 49 -4.43 18.14 9.81
N PRO A 50 -5.65 18.15 9.26
CA PRO A 50 -6.57 17.04 9.44
C PRO A 50 -5.94 15.77 8.85
N PRO A 51 -6.05 14.62 9.53
CA PRO A 51 -5.44 13.39 9.05
C PRO A 51 -6.14 12.94 7.76
N LEU A 52 -5.35 12.57 6.74
CA LEU A 52 -5.84 12.06 5.45
C LEU A 52 -6.29 10.59 5.55
N THR A 53 -7.12 10.27 6.54
CA THR A 53 -7.67 8.91 6.75
C THR A 53 -8.52 8.43 5.58
N MET A 54 -9.01 9.35 4.76
CA MET A 54 -9.84 9.06 3.60
C MET A 54 -9.14 8.22 2.53
N LEU A 55 -7.81 8.10 2.53
CA LEU A 55 -7.07 7.34 1.51
C LEU A 55 -7.04 5.83 1.78
N ARG A 56 -7.68 5.33 2.83
CA ARG A 56 -7.69 3.89 3.16
C ARG A 56 -8.86 3.18 2.48
N LEU A 57 -8.59 2.14 1.71
CA LEU A 57 -9.58 1.18 1.22
C LEU A 57 -9.99 0.23 2.35
N GLY A 58 -11.28 -0.09 2.40
CA GLY A 58 -11.80 -1.28 3.09
C GLY A 58 -12.26 -2.29 2.04
N GLY A 59 -12.76 -3.46 2.45
CA GLY A 59 -13.37 -4.43 1.54
C GLY A 59 -12.76 -5.83 1.61
N PRO A 60 -13.27 -6.77 0.78
CA PRO A 60 -12.94 -8.18 0.89
C PRO A 60 -11.54 -8.55 0.36
N LEU A 61 -10.91 -7.70 -0.46
CA LEU A 61 -9.60 -7.92 -1.08
C LEU A 61 -8.46 -7.18 -0.34
N LEU A 62 -8.43 -7.32 0.98
CA LEU A 62 -7.37 -6.85 1.87
C LEU A 62 -7.11 -7.91 2.93
N SER A 63 -5.87 -8.06 3.40
CA SER A 63 -5.59 -9.04 4.46
C SER A 63 -6.34 -8.71 5.74
N THR A 64 -6.80 -9.75 6.45
CA THR A 64 -7.37 -9.64 7.81
C THR A 64 -6.35 -9.97 8.90
N ARG A 65 -5.09 -10.19 8.53
CA ARG A 65 -4.01 -10.34 9.51
C ARG A 65 -3.88 -9.08 10.34
N GLU A 66 -3.41 -9.25 11.57
CA GLU A 66 -3.18 -8.13 12.47
C GLU A 66 -2.15 -7.18 11.86
N ASP A 67 -2.59 -5.95 11.59
CA ASP A 67 -1.75 -4.89 11.07
C ASP A 67 -1.57 -3.79 12.12
N SER A 68 -0.51 -3.89 12.91
CA SER A 68 -0.12 -2.86 13.88
C SER A 68 0.44 -1.58 13.23
N THR A 69 0.61 -1.57 11.90
CA THR A 69 1.19 -0.44 11.15
C THR A 69 0.15 0.50 10.57
N ASP A 70 -1.13 0.12 10.60
CA ASP A 70 -2.24 0.84 9.95
C ASP A 70 -2.00 1.08 8.44
N SER A 71 -1.22 0.22 7.78
CA SER A 71 -0.83 0.38 6.37
C SER A 71 -1.70 -0.42 5.41
N VAL A 72 -2.32 -1.52 5.85
CA VAL A 72 -3.21 -2.33 5.02
C VAL A 72 -4.40 -1.49 4.54
N GLY A 73 -4.60 -1.49 3.23
CA GLY A 73 -5.59 -0.68 2.54
C GLY A 73 -5.15 0.76 2.30
N ARG A 74 -3.94 1.18 2.67
CA ARG A 74 -3.39 2.49 2.30
C ARG A 74 -2.55 2.40 1.02
N PRO A 75 -2.30 3.53 0.32
CA PRO A 75 -1.31 3.57 -0.73
C PRO A 75 0.05 3.11 -0.20
N GLY A 76 0.72 2.30 -0.99
CA GLY A 76 2.08 1.85 -0.79
C GLY A 76 3.09 2.99 -0.75
N TRP A 77 4.25 2.73 -0.16
CA TRP A 77 5.31 3.73 -0.12
C TRP A 77 5.96 3.85 -1.51
N GLN A 78 6.09 5.07 -2.01
CA GLN A 78 6.70 5.39 -3.30
C GLN A 78 7.85 6.38 -3.07
N ALA A 79 9.03 5.86 -2.78
CA ALA A 79 10.23 6.67 -2.59
C ALA A 79 11.21 6.53 -3.75
N ARG A 80 12.17 7.45 -3.79
CA ARG A 80 13.23 7.44 -4.79
C ARG A 80 14.20 6.30 -4.53
N VAL A 81 14.44 5.52 -5.57
CA VAL A 81 15.40 4.43 -5.56
C VAL A 81 16.34 4.54 -6.75
N ALA A 82 17.48 3.86 -6.68
CA ALA A 82 18.39 3.72 -7.81
C ALA A 82 18.55 2.27 -8.25
N LEU A 83 18.70 2.08 -9.56
CA LEU A 83 19.11 0.83 -10.18
C LEU A 83 20.16 1.15 -11.24
N GLY A 84 21.42 0.76 -10.98
CA GLY A 84 22.56 1.19 -11.79
C GLY A 84 22.71 2.71 -11.78
N THR A 85 22.67 3.33 -12.96
CA THR A 85 22.83 4.80 -13.11
C THR A 85 21.51 5.58 -13.07
N ARG A 86 20.35 4.90 -13.06
CA ARG A 86 19.04 5.56 -13.07
C ARG A 86 18.53 5.73 -11.64
N VAL A 87 18.07 6.94 -11.32
CA VAL A 87 17.36 7.27 -10.08
C VAL A 87 15.95 7.72 -10.43
N ASP A 88 14.95 7.10 -9.83
CA ASP A 88 13.54 7.41 -10.06
C ASP A 88 12.68 6.93 -8.88
N LEU A 89 11.36 7.16 -8.91
CA LEU A 89 10.44 6.49 -7.98
C LEU A 89 10.38 4.99 -8.25
N LEU A 90 10.14 4.18 -7.21
CA LEU A 90 10.12 2.72 -7.32
C LEU A 90 9.15 2.22 -8.39
N ASP A 91 7.93 2.76 -8.46
CA ASP A 91 6.93 2.38 -9.46
C ASP A 91 7.35 2.62 -10.90
N ASN A 92 8.18 3.62 -11.18
CA ASN A 92 8.71 3.91 -12.53
C ASN A 92 9.73 2.86 -13.03
N PHE A 93 10.12 1.91 -12.19
CA PHE A 93 10.93 0.74 -12.55
C PHE A 93 10.13 -0.54 -12.71
N LEU A 94 8.88 -0.57 -12.25
CA LEU A 94 8.09 -1.79 -12.09
C LEU A 94 6.90 -1.79 -13.05
N ASP A 95 6.55 -2.97 -13.57
CA ASP A 95 5.36 -3.11 -14.38
C ASP A 95 4.09 -3.04 -13.53
N ILE A 96 2.96 -2.70 -14.16
CA ILE A 96 1.65 -2.76 -13.48
C ILE A 96 1.38 -4.20 -13.08
N GLY A 97 1.10 -4.43 -11.80
CA GLY A 97 0.80 -5.77 -11.29
C GLY A 97 1.00 -5.89 -9.79
N TRP A 98 0.83 -7.11 -9.30
CA TRP A 98 1.14 -7.46 -7.93
C TRP A 98 2.64 -7.36 -7.69
N ARG A 99 3.03 -6.81 -6.54
CA ARG A 99 4.45 -6.70 -6.19
C ARG A 99 4.69 -6.88 -4.70
N VAL A 100 5.80 -7.51 -4.36
CA VAL A 100 6.34 -7.58 -3.00
C VAL A 100 7.51 -6.62 -2.93
N VAL A 101 7.44 -5.64 -2.04
CA VAL A 101 8.59 -4.78 -1.73
C VAL A 101 9.18 -5.27 -0.41
N SER A 102 10.46 -5.62 -0.44
CA SER A 102 11.12 -6.24 0.71
C SER A 102 12.47 -5.59 1.00
N ARG A 103 12.79 -5.48 2.28
CA ARG A 103 14.08 -5.01 2.80
C ARG A 103 15.22 -6.00 2.58
N HIS A 104 14.87 -7.28 2.40
CA HIS A 104 15.80 -8.37 2.16
C HIS A 104 15.37 -9.16 0.93
N LYS A 105 16.32 -9.81 0.27
CA LYS A 105 16.05 -10.70 -0.85
C LYS A 105 15.14 -11.84 -0.41
N VAL A 106 14.03 -12.04 -1.13
CA VAL A 106 13.09 -13.14 -0.86
C VAL A 106 13.65 -14.45 -1.43
N PRO A 107 13.93 -15.47 -0.61
CA PRO A 107 14.47 -16.74 -1.10
C PRO A 107 13.37 -17.56 -1.80
N GLN A 108 13.62 -18.01 -3.03
CA GLN A 108 12.64 -18.79 -3.79
C GLN A 108 12.32 -20.17 -3.18
N MET A 109 13.16 -20.68 -2.26
CA MET A 109 12.93 -21.96 -1.61
C MET A 109 11.85 -21.93 -0.52
N ILE A 110 11.38 -20.75 -0.09
CA ILE A 110 10.31 -20.66 0.91
C ILE A 110 8.94 -21.05 0.33
N PHE A 111 8.80 -21.08 -0.99
CA PHE A 111 7.53 -21.33 -1.67
C PHE A 111 7.33 -22.82 -1.99
N ASN A 112 6.15 -23.33 -1.68
CA ASN A 112 5.68 -24.63 -2.17
C ASN A 112 5.19 -24.54 -3.63
N SER A 113 4.80 -25.68 -4.22
CA SER A 113 4.39 -25.73 -5.64
C SER A 113 3.15 -24.90 -5.95
N SER A 114 2.15 -24.85 -5.06
CA SER A 114 0.93 -24.05 -5.28
C SER A 114 1.20 -22.55 -5.19
N GLN A 115 2.06 -22.12 -4.26
CA GLN A 115 2.47 -20.73 -4.12
C GLN A 115 3.31 -20.28 -5.32
N LYS A 116 4.19 -21.14 -5.84
CA LYS A 116 4.93 -20.86 -7.08
C LYS A 116 3.99 -20.68 -8.27
N ALA A 117 2.99 -21.54 -8.41
CA ALA A 117 1.96 -21.39 -9.45
C ALA A 117 1.17 -20.08 -9.30
N LEU A 118 0.85 -19.67 -8.07
CA LEU A 118 0.20 -18.38 -7.82
C LEU A 118 1.10 -17.19 -8.19
N VAL A 119 2.37 -17.22 -7.77
CA VAL A 119 3.38 -16.21 -8.12
C VAL A 119 3.47 -16.04 -9.63
N GLU A 120 3.51 -17.14 -10.38
CA GLU A 120 3.55 -17.13 -11.84
C GLU A 120 2.25 -16.61 -12.46
N ALA A 121 1.09 -17.12 -12.01
CA ALA A 121 -0.23 -16.72 -12.50
C ALA A 121 -0.52 -15.23 -12.29
N LEU A 122 -0.07 -14.67 -11.17
CA LEU A 122 -0.20 -13.25 -10.84
C LEU A 122 0.92 -12.39 -11.44
N LYS A 123 1.95 -13.01 -12.02
CA LYS A 123 3.20 -12.34 -12.44
C LYS A 123 3.77 -11.47 -11.31
N LEU A 124 3.82 -12.04 -10.10
CA LEU A 124 4.21 -11.32 -8.89
C LEU A 124 5.66 -10.85 -8.99
N GLN A 125 5.87 -9.54 -8.92
CA GLN A 125 7.20 -8.93 -8.97
C GLN A 125 7.81 -8.85 -7.57
N PHE A 126 9.10 -9.16 -7.43
CA PHE A 126 9.82 -9.05 -6.17
C PHE A 126 10.83 -7.90 -6.26
N SER A 127 10.60 -6.86 -5.47
CA SER A 127 11.45 -5.67 -5.41
C SER A 127 12.22 -5.65 -4.10
N HIS A 128 13.49 -6.05 -4.14
CA HIS A 128 14.39 -5.93 -3.00
C HIS A 128 14.92 -4.51 -2.94
N VAL A 129 14.54 -3.75 -1.90
CA VAL A 129 14.96 -2.36 -1.69
C VAL A 129 15.79 -2.27 -0.41
N THR A 130 17.03 -1.78 -0.52
CA THR A 130 17.97 -1.69 0.60
C THR A 130 18.86 -0.48 0.47
N ARG A 131 19.53 -0.07 1.56
CA ARG A 131 20.53 1.01 1.51
C ARG A 131 21.87 0.56 0.94
N GLY A 132 22.12 -0.75 0.90
CA GLY A 132 23.37 -1.31 0.39
C GLY A 132 23.31 -1.55 -1.10
N ASP A 133 24.45 -1.40 -1.78
CA ASP A 133 24.59 -1.81 -3.16
C ASP A 133 24.71 -3.34 -3.24
N VAL A 134 23.57 -4.00 -3.42
CA VAL A 134 23.48 -5.47 -3.55
C VAL A 134 22.98 -5.79 -4.96
N GLU A 135 23.59 -6.80 -5.58
CA GLU A 135 23.22 -7.24 -6.92
C GLU A 135 21.71 -7.57 -7.03
N GLY A 136 21.06 -6.98 -8.03
CA GLY A 136 19.63 -7.16 -8.29
C GLY A 136 18.71 -6.48 -7.27
N SER A 137 19.22 -5.54 -6.47
CA SER A 137 18.42 -4.72 -5.55
C SER A 137 18.33 -3.27 -6.03
N PHE A 138 17.29 -2.59 -5.54
CA PHE A 138 17.14 -1.15 -5.62
C PHE A 138 17.82 -0.50 -4.42
N ILE A 139 18.62 0.54 -4.68
CA ILE A 139 19.26 1.34 -3.63
C ILE A 139 18.26 2.39 -3.14
N ASP A 140 17.90 2.35 -1.87
CA ASP A 140 17.07 3.35 -1.19
C ASP A 140 17.86 4.65 -0.98
N ILE A 141 17.62 5.64 -1.85
CA ILE A 141 18.44 6.86 -1.95
C ILE A 141 18.25 7.76 -0.74
N ASP A 142 16.99 8.02 -0.41
CA ASP A 142 16.63 8.93 0.68
C ASP A 142 16.47 8.17 2.02
N GLY A 143 16.50 6.83 1.99
CA GLY A 143 16.43 5.98 3.19
C GLY A 143 15.01 5.83 3.73
N GLU A 144 14.00 6.20 2.95
CA GLU A 144 12.61 6.25 3.40
C GLU A 144 12.02 4.86 3.57
N TYR A 145 12.35 3.91 2.69
CA TYR A 145 11.93 2.52 2.87
C TYR A 145 12.57 1.92 4.12
N ASP A 146 13.88 2.12 4.30
CA ASP A 146 14.60 1.63 5.49
C ASP A 146 14.02 2.23 6.79
N ALA A 147 13.74 3.54 6.79
CA ALA A 147 13.14 4.24 7.92
C ALA A 147 11.72 3.72 8.20
N TRP A 148 10.91 3.51 7.16
CA TRP A 148 9.55 2.99 7.29
C TRP A 148 9.55 1.56 7.85
N PHE A 149 10.40 0.68 7.32
CA PHE A 149 10.53 -0.70 7.78
C PHE A 149 10.97 -0.78 9.25
N ARG A 150 11.97 0.04 9.64
CA ARG A 150 12.44 0.11 11.03
C ARG A 150 11.37 0.65 11.97
N LYS A 151 10.70 1.74 11.59
CA LYS A 151 9.68 2.40 12.42
C LYS A 151 8.54 1.43 12.79
N HIS A 152 8.16 0.56 11.85
CA HIS A 152 7.02 -0.34 12.01
C HIS A 152 7.41 -1.77 12.38
N ASP A 153 8.70 -2.05 12.57
CA ASP A 153 9.24 -3.40 12.77
C ASP A 153 8.73 -4.40 11.70
N ARG A 154 8.81 -3.98 10.43
CA ARG A 154 8.41 -4.78 9.27
C ARG A 154 9.58 -4.94 8.30
N LYS A 155 9.53 -5.97 7.47
CA LYS A 155 10.59 -6.26 6.48
C LYS A 155 10.08 -6.33 5.06
N LEU A 156 8.78 -6.47 4.84
CA LEU A 156 8.20 -6.49 3.52
C LEU A 156 6.71 -6.18 3.58
N PHE A 157 6.18 -5.76 2.44
CA PHE A 157 4.75 -5.64 2.23
C PHE A 157 4.39 -6.11 0.82
N LEU A 158 3.16 -6.57 0.67
CA LEU A 158 2.57 -6.99 -0.60
C LEU A 158 1.62 -5.88 -1.07
N GLU A 159 1.83 -5.40 -2.29
CA GLU A 159 1.01 -4.40 -2.94
C GLU A 159 0.18 -5.00 -4.08
N ARG A 160 -1.04 -4.48 -4.18
CA ARG A 160 -1.98 -4.72 -5.28
C ARG A 160 -1.56 -3.99 -6.56
N PRO A 161 -2.12 -4.37 -7.72
CA PRO A 161 -1.89 -3.67 -8.98
C PRO A 161 -2.28 -2.19 -9.00
N ASP A 162 -3.13 -1.75 -8.07
CA ASP A 162 -3.53 -0.35 -7.88
C ASP A 162 -2.67 0.39 -6.83
N ASN A 163 -1.51 -0.16 -6.45
CA ASN A 163 -0.54 0.38 -5.49
C ASN A 163 -1.07 0.50 -4.05
N TYR A 164 -2.11 -0.26 -3.69
CA TYR A 164 -2.56 -0.36 -2.30
C TYR A 164 -1.94 -1.54 -1.59
N VAL A 165 -1.53 -1.33 -0.33
CA VAL A 165 -0.94 -2.39 0.50
C VAL A 165 -2.02 -3.41 0.85
N PHE A 166 -1.82 -4.66 0.44
CA PHE A 166 -2.65 -5.80 0.79
C PHE A 166 -2.28 -6.35 2.17
N ALA A 167 -0.99 -6.50 2.46
CA ALA A 167 -0.46 -7.05 3.70
C ALA A 167 0.94 -6.52 4.00
N VAL A 168 1.29 -6.46 5.29
CA VAL A 168 2.64 -6.16 5.79
C VAL A 168 3.13 -7.35 6.62
N MET A 169 4.43 -7.64 6.59
CA MET A 169 5.01 -8.81 7.28
C MET A 169 6.27 -8.42 8.04
N ALA A 170 6.47 -9.05 9.20
CA ALA A 170 7.65 -8.84 10.04
C ALA A 170 8.85 -9.64 9.52
N THR A 171 8.60 -10.79 8.90
CA THR A 171 9.64 -11.70 8.39
C THR A 171 9.30 -12.24 7.00
N VAL A 172 10.31 -12.66 6.25
CA VAL A 172 10.13 -13.18 4.88
C VAL A 172 9.41 -14.53 4.91
N GLU A 173 9.53 -15.25 6.02
CA GLU A 173 8.93 -16.55 6.28
C GLU A 173 7.39 -16.48 6.42
N GLU A 174 6.82 -15.29 6.67
CA GLU A 174 5.36 -15.08 6.70
C GLU A 174 4.74 -15.01 5.29
N LEU A 175 5.53 -14.70 4.27
CA LEU A 175 5.05 -14.46 2.90
C LEU A 175 4.29 -15.65 2.30
N PRO A 176 4.73 -16.92 2.44
CA PRO A 176 3.95 -18.09 2.01
C PRO A 176 2.50 -18.06 2.52
N GLY A 177 2.30 -17.80 3.81
CA GLY A 177 0.95 -17.72 4.39
C GLY A 177 0.16 -16.52 3.88
N VAL A 178 0.81 -15.40 3.54
CA VAL A 178 0.18 -14.24 2.90
C VAL A 178 -0.29 -14.57 1.49
N LEU A 179 0.48 -15.36 0.74
CA LEU A 179 0.09 -15.84 -0.58
C LEU A 179 -1.10 -16.80 -0.52
N ASP A 180 -1.17 -17.67 0.50
CA ASP A 180 -2.32 -18.55 0.70
C ASP A 180 -3.60 -17.74 0.96
N GLU A 181 -3.54 -16.74 1.85
CA GLU A 181 -4.68 -15.83 2.11
C GLU A 181 -5.07 -15.03 0.85
N LEU A 182 -4.08 -14.55 0.09
CA LEU A 182 -4.34 -13.87 -1.17
C LEU A 182 -5.10 -14.76 -2.14
N ALA A 183 -4.70 -16.03 -2.28
CA ALA A 183 -5.37 -16.99 -3.15
C ALA A 183 -6.82 -17.23 -2.71
N GLU A 184 -7.07 -17.40 -1.41
CA GLU A 184 -8.41 -17.57 -0.84
C GLU A 184 -9.31 -16.36 -1.14
N ARG A 185 -8.80 -15.13 -0.93
CA ARG A 185 -9.56 -13.91 -1.21
C ARG A 185 -9.85 -13.72 -2.69
N LEU A 186 -8.86 -13.96 -3.54
CA LEU A 186 -9.03 -13.92 -4.99
C LEU A 186 -10.08 -14.93 -5.45
N ALA A 187 -10.05 -16.15 -4.91
CA ALA A 187 -11.06 -17.17 -5.20
C ALA A 187 -12.46 -16.74 -4.72
N ALA A 188 -12.57 -16.15 -3.53
CA ALA A 188 -13.82 -15.64 -2.98
C ALA A 188 -14.47 -14.55 -3.85
N VAL A 189 -13.65 -13.70 -4.49
CA VAL A 189 -14.11 -12.67 -5.44
C VAL A 189 -14.21 -13.20 -6.90
N GLY A 190 -14.09 -14.51 -7.09
CA GLY A 190 -14.35 -15.21 -8.34
C GLY A 190 -13.21 -15.16 -9.36
N TRP A 191 -11.98 -14.90 -8.93
CA TRP A 191 -10.78 -15.08 -9.77
C TRP A 191 -10.56 -16.56 -10.07
N LYS A 192 -10.20 -16.89 -11.31
CA LYS A 192 -10.05 -18.28 -11.80
C LYS A 192 -8.64 -18.61 -12.31
N GLY A 193 -7.64 -17.77 -12.06
CA GLY A 193 -6.32 -17.88 -12.71
C GLY A 193 -5.44 -19.07 -12.32
N LEU A 194 -5.89 -19.92 -11.38
CA LEU A 194 -5.23 -21.19 -11.02
C LEU A 194 -5.93 -22.44 -11.62
N LYS A 195 -6.97 -22.26 -12.44
CA LYS A 195 -7.68 -23.36 -13.13
C LYS A 195 -7.16 -23.60 -14.53
#